data_AF-A0A531LG84-F1
#
_entry.id   AF-A0A531LG84-F1
#
_cell.length_a   1.000
_cell.length_b   1.000
_cell.length_c   1.000
_cell.angle_alpha   90.00
_cell.angle_beta   90.00
_cell.angle_gamma   90.00
#
_symmetry.space_group_name_H-M   'P 1'
#
loop_
_entity.id
_entity.type
_entity.pdbx_description
1 polymer ?
#
loop_
_entity_poly.entity_id
_entity_poly.type
_entity_poly.pdbx_seq_one_letter_code
_entity_poly.pdbx_strand_id
1 'polypeptide(L)'
;MTITLNPEGGDLSPYLPDEHGLFFVYHFTAEGARTKDATATHWTWRSYQLSDMRARHEIATEPALPPPVRDAFLSAGHGCHIDLEGDWLYGDLPDLRHDYSAEARGLGHFRFAFNDT
;
A
#
# COMPACT_ATOMS: atom_id res chain seq x y z
N MET A 1 -22.02 18.79 14.95
CA MET A 1 -21.12 17.63 14.89
C MET A 1 -19.71 18.20 14.81
N THR A 2 -18.99 18.19 15.92
CA THR A 2 -17.67 18.82 16.03
C THR A 2 -16.63 17.78 15.64
N ILE A 3 -16.05 17.91 14.45
CA ILE A 3 -14.94 17.06 14.01
C ILE A 3 -13.70 17.60 14.69
N THR A 4 -13.33 16.99 15.82
CA THR A 4 -12.05 17.25 16.48
C THR A 4 -10.99 16.39 15.78
N LEU A 5 -10.29 16.99 14.80
CA LEU A 5 -9.11 16.39 14.20
C LEU A 5 -8.01 16.33 15.27
N ASN A 6 -7.53 15.13 15.57
CA ASN A 6 -6.50 14.88 16.58
C ASN A 6 -5.12 15.39 16.08
N PRO A 7 -4.28 16.05 16.91
CA PRO A 7 -3.30 17.05 16.50
C PRO A 7 -1.94 16.55 15.95
N GLU A 8 -1.73 15.25 15.72
CA GLU A 8 -0.53 14.75 15.05
C GLU A 8 -0.83 14.20 13.65
N GLY A 9 -1.48 15.05 12.85
CA GLY A 9 -1.54 14.96 11.40
C GLY A 9 -0.62 16.00 10.76
N GLY A 10 0.66 15.99 11.13
CA GLY A 10 1.65 16.97 10.68
C GLY A 10 2.69 16.34 9.75
N ASP A 11 2.44 16.43 8.44
CA ASP A 11 3.26 17.18 7.46
C ASP A 11 2.94 16.63 6.05
N LEU A 12 2.13 17.35 5.28
CA LEU A 12 1.92 17.06 3.85
C LEU A 12 3.07 17.65 3.01
N SER A 13 4.31 17.46 3.48
CA SER A 13 5.52 17.60 2.66
C SER A 13 5.49 16.50 1.60
N PRO A 14 6.01 16.70 0.37
CA PRO A 14 6.05 15.63 -0.62
C PRO A 14 7.00 14.55 -0.07
N TYR A 15 6.45 13.53 0.58
CA TYR A 15 7.19 12.38 1.06
C TYR A 15 7.91 11.77 -0.13
N LEU A 16 9.18 12.11 -0.29
CA LEU A 16 10.02 11.44 -1.26
C LEU A 16 10.14 10.00 -0.76
N PRO A 17 9.90 9.00 -1.62
CA PRO A 17 10.11 7.62 -1.24
C PRO A 17 11.53 7.42 -0.72
N ASP A 18 11.70 6.56 0.29
CA ASP A 18 13.01 6.25 0.87
C ASP A 18 13.95 5.56 -0.13
N GLU A 19 15.13 5.10 0.32
CA GLU A 19 16.09 4.42 -0.55
C GLU A 19 15.57 3.12 -1.18
N HIS A 20 14.53 2.51 -0.61
CA HIS A 20 13.84 1.32 -1.09
C HIS A 20 12.59 1.66 -1.94
N GLY A 21 12.26 2.93 -2.11
CA GLY A 21 11.05 3.37 -2.79
C GLY A 21 9.78 3.25 -1.94
N LEU A 22 9.90 3.00 -0.64
CA LEU A 22 8.79 2.98 0.30
C LEU A 22 8.27 4.41 0.49
N PHE A 23 6.98 4.61 0.20
CA PHE A 23 6.34 5.93 0.20
C PHE A 23 5.83 6.30 1.60
N PHE A 24 5.18 5.36 2.28
CA PHE A 24 4.88 5.45 3.70
C PHE A 24 4.74 4.06 4.32
N VAL A 25 4.94 4.01 5.63
CA VAL A 25 4.70 2.83 6.46
C VAL A 25 3.87 3.21 7.67
N TYR A 26 2.90 2.36 8.00
CA TYR A 26 2.14 2.46 9.24
C TYR A 26 2.23 1.15 10.01
N HIS A 27 2.29 1.26 11.33
CA HIS A 27 2.25 0.13 12.24
C HIS A 27 0.94 0.13 13.01
N PHE A 28 0.40 -1.05 13.26
CA PHE A 28 -0.89 -1.23 13.91
C PHE A 28 -0.81 -2.28 15.01
N THR A 29 -1.58 -2.08 16.08
CA THR A 29 -1.79 -3.08 17.13
C THR A 29 -2.72 -4.20 16.64
N ALA A 30 -2.87 -5.26 17.44
CA ALA A 30 -3.79 -6.36 17.14
C ALA A 30 -5.25 -5.89 16.99
N GLU A 31 -5.63 -4.83 17.71
CA GLU A 31 -6.96 -4.21 17.66
C GLU A 31 -7.13 -3.24 16.48
N GLY A 32 -6.09 -3.06 15.65
CA GLY A 32 -6.11 -2.18 14.49
C GLY A 32 -5.86 -0.70 14.81
N ALA A 33 -5.39 -0.37 16.02
CA ALA A 33 -5.02 1.00 16.35
C ALA A 33 -3.64 1.35 15.78
N ARG A 34 -3.48 2.53 15.15
CA ARG A 34 -2.16 2.99 14.68
C ARG A 34 -1.23 3.25 15.87
N THR A 35 -0.02 2.71 15.82
CA THR A 35 0.98 2.85 16.88
C THR A 35 2.33 3.31 16.31
N LYS A 36 3.12 4.00 17.16
CA LYS A 36 4.55 4.28 16.94
C LYS A 36 5.45 3.41 17.82
N ASP A 37 4.86 2.64 18.75
CA ASP A 37 5.57 1.73 19.65
C ASP A 37 5.79 0.38 18.97
N ALA A 38 7.05 0.07 18.67
CA ALA A 38 7.46 -1.17 18.03
C ALA A 38 7.09 -2.42 18.83
N THR A 39 6.99 -2.32 20.17
CA THR A 39 6.62 -3.46 21.02
C THR A 39 5.13 -3.76 20.99
N ALA A 40 4.31 -2.79 20.57
CA ALA A 40 2.87 -2.93 20.40
C ALA A 40 2.47 -3.22 18.94
N THR A 41 3.43 -3.22 18.01
CA THR A 41 3.17 -3.49 16.59
C THR A 41 2.83 -4.96 16.38
N HIS A 42 1.65 -5.21 15.83
CA HIS A 42 1.18 -6.53 15.41
C HIS A 42 1.27 -6.70 13.89
N TRP A 43 0.87 -5.70 13.12
CA TRP A 43 0.95 -5.75 11.65
C TRP A 43 1.34 -4.39 11.08
N THR A 44 1.85 -4.41 9.84
CA THR A 44 2.42 -3.24 9.18
C THR A 44 1.81 -3.06 7.79
N TRP A 45 1.42 -1.83 7.47
CA TRP A 45 1.04 -1.42 6.12
C TRP A 45 2.23 -0.74 5.45
N ARG A 46 2.70 -1.29 4.33
CA ARG A 46 3.74 -0.69 3.49
C ARG A 46 3.12 -0.19 2.19
N SER A 47 3.39 1.06 1.82
CA SER A 47 2.87 1.64 0.58
C SER A 47 4.00 2.03 -0.37
N TYR A 48 3.86 1.66 -1.63
CA TYR A 48 4.84 1.87 -2.69
C TYR A 48 4.18 2.54 -3.90
N GLN A 49 4.95 3.35 -4.63
CA GLN A 49 4.55 3.84 -5.94
C GLN A 49 5.18 2.96 -7.02
N LEU A 50 4.38 2.21 -7.79
CA LEU A 50 4.91 1.28 -8.80
C LEU A 50 5.59 1.96 -10.00
N SER A 51 5.49 3.28 -10.12
CA SER A 51 6.29 4.09 -11.05
C SER A 51 7.74 4.28 -10.58
N ASP A 52 8.05 4.06 -9.31
CA ASP A 52 9.41 4.09 -8.77
C ASP A 52 10.11 2.75 -9.01
N MET A 53 11.25 2.77 -9.71
CA MET A 53 12.01 1.56 -10.01
C MET A 53 12.58 0.88 -8.76
N ARG A 54 12.88 1.64 -7.71
CA ARG A 54 13.38 1.12 -6.43
C ARG A 54 12.29 0.30 -5.73
N ALA A 55 11.07 0.83 -5.71
CA ALA A 55 9.91 0.13 -5.19
C ALA A 55 9.63 -1.18 -5.96
N ARG A 56 9.72 -1.15 -7.29
CA ARG A 56 9.56 -2.35 -8.12
C ARG A 56 10.63 -3.40 -7.80
N HIS A 57 11.88 -2.98 -7.61
CA HIS A 57 12.97 -3.86 -7.22
C HIS A 57 12.72 -4.47 -5.84
N GLU A 58 12.38 -3.65 -4.85
CA GLU A 58 12.08 -4.09 -3.48
C GLU A 58 10.99 -5.18 -3.46
N ILE A 59 9.86 -4.93 -4.13
CA ILE A 59 8.76 -5.89 -4.27
C ILE A 59 9.22 -7.18 -4.97
N ALA A 60 10.04 -7.07 -6.02
CA ALA A 60 10.53 -8.22 -6.76
C ALA A 60 11.45 -9.13 -5.92
N THR A 61 12.18 -8.54 -4.96
CA THR A 61 13.16 -9.26 -4.14
C THR A 61 12.67 -9.64 -2.75
N GLU A 62 11.51 -9.16 -2.31
CA GLU A 62 10.91 -9.45 -1.00
C GLU A 62 10.68 -10.97 -0.84
N PRO A 63 11.43 -11.64 0.07
CA PRO A 63 11.33 -13.08 0.27
C PRO A 63 9.99 -13.52 0.86
N ALA A 64 9.31 -12.67 1.62
CA ALA A 64 8.03 -12.99 2.23
C ALA A 64 6.89 -13.07 1.21
N LEU A 65 7.01 -12.40 0.05
CA LEU A 65 6.00 -12.42 -1.00
C LEU A 65 6.13 -13.69 -1.85
N PRO A 66 5.08 -14.50 -2.00
CA PRO A 66 5.06 -15.60 -2.96
C PRO A 66 5.17 -15.09 -4.41
N PRO A 67 5.65 -15.93 -5.35
CA PRO A 67 5.75 -15.54 -6.76
C PRO A 67 4.44 -14.98 -7.37
N PRO A 68 3.26 -15.60 -7.17
CA PRO A 68 2.01 -15.07 -7.73
C PRO A 68 1.66 -13.66 -7.24
N VAL A 69 1.94 -13.37 -5.96
CA VAL A 69 1.71 -12.05 -5.37
C VAL A 69 2.64 -11.00 -5.97
N ARG A 70 3.92 -11.34 -6.19
CA ARG A 70 4.87 -10.44 -6.88
C ARG A 70 4.44 -10.18 -8.32
N ASP A 71 3.99 -11.20 -9.03
CA ASP A 71 3.51 -11.08 -10.40
C ASP A 71 2.25 -10.20 -10.48
N ALA A 72 1.33 -10.34 -9.54
CA ALA A 72 0.15 -9.46 -9.43
C ALA A 72 0.54 -7.99 -9.22
N PHE A 73 1.56 -7.72 -8.41
CA PHE A 73 2.07 -6.35 -8.23
C PHE A 73 2.81 -5.79 -9.43
N LEU A 74 3.55 -6.60 -10.20
CA LEU A 74 4.53 -6.11 -11.17
C LEU A 74 4.09 -6.23 -12.64
N SER A 75 3.09 -7.05 -12.93
CA SER A 75 2.51 -7.23 -14.27
C SER A 75 1.70 -6.01 -14.73
N ALA A 76 1.45 -5.91 -16.04
CA ALA A 76 0.46 -4.99 -16.58
C ALA A 76 -0.93 -5.43 -16.06
N GLY A 77 -1.67 -4.50 -15.44
CA GLY A 77 -2.82 -4.84 -14.59
C GLY A 77 -3.94 -5.58 -15.31
N HIS A 78 -4.59 -6.51 -14.59
CA HIS A 78 -5.70 -7.33 -15.10
C HIS A 78 -7.08 -6.65 -14.92
N GLY A 79 -7.12 -5.36 -14.59
CA GLY A 79 -8.34 -4.55 -14.58
C GLY A 79 -9.15 -4.60 -13.28
N CYS A 80 -9.41 -5.79 -12.72
CA CYS A 80 -10.05 -5.98 -11.41
C CYS A 80 -10.02 -7.46 -11.01
N HIS A 81 -9.34 -7.82 -9.91
CA HIS A 81 -9.38 -9.19 -9.35
C HIS A 81 -9.01 -9.19 -7.87
N ILE A 82 -9.45 -10.25 -7.19
CA ILE A 82 -9.03 -10.60 -5.83
C ILE A 82 -8.83 -12.11 -5.83
N ASP A 83 -7.63 -12.54 -5.49
CA ASP A 83 -7.23 -13.94 -5.42
C ASP A 83 -6.78 -14.31 -4.00
N LEU A 84 -7.01 -15.56 -3.63
CA LEU A 84 -6.55 -16.16 -2.38
C LEU A 84 -5.70 -17.37 -2.72
N GLU A 85 -4.39 -17.30 -2.41
CA GLU A 85 -3.46 -18.42 -2.57
C GLU A 85 -2.59 -18.60 -1.33
N GLY A 86 -2.62 -19.80 -0.76
CA GLY A 86 -2.04 -20.03 0.56
C GLY A 86 -2.66 -19.08 1.58
N ASP A 87 -1.82 -18.39 2.35
CA ASP A 87 -2.25 -17.43 3.38
C ASP A 87 -2.28 -15.98 2.87
N TRP A 88 -2.22 -15.78 1.54
CA TRP A 88 -2.17 -14.45 0.93
C TRP A 88 -3.47 -14.12 0.19
N LEU A 89 -4.08 -13.01 0.59
CA LEU A 89 -5.14 -12.34 -0.15
C LEU A 89 -4.53 -11.16 -0.91
N TYR A 90 -4.60 -11.17 -2.23
CA TYR A 90 -4.01 -10.13 -3.07
C TYR A 90 -4.91 -9.78 -4.26
N GLY A 91 -4.66 -8.63 -4.88
CA GLY A 91 -5.46 -8.22 -6.01
C GLY A 91 -5.11 -6.87 -6.59
N ASP A 92 -5.83 -6.53 -7.64
CA ASP A 92 -5.81 -5.25 -8.33
C ASP A 92 -7.25 -4.72 -8.38
N LEU A 93 -7.49 -3.54 -7.82
CA LEU A 93 -8.78 -2.87 -7.77
C LEU A 93 -8.69 -1.53 -8.50
N PRO A 94 -9.76 -1.07 -9.16
CA PRO A 94 -9.80 0.27 -9.72
C PRO A 94 -9.68 1.31 -8.60
N ASP A 95 -8.63 2.12 -8.65
CA ASP A 95 -8.47 3.31 -7.82
C ASP A 95 -9.09 4.49 -8.57
N LEU A 96 -10.36 4.76 -8.23
CA LEU A 96 -11.05 5.95 -8.68
C LEU A 96 -10.47 7.15 -7.94
N ARG A 97 -9.39 7.73 -8.49
CA ARG A 97 -8.96 9.07 -8.09
C ARG A 97 -10.13 10.00 -8.35
N HIS A 98 -10.71 10.54 -7.28
CA HIS A 98 -11.72 11.59 -7.38
C HIS A 98 -11.00 12.91 -7.64
N ASP A 99 -10.49 13.05 -8.86
CA ASP A 99 -9.85 14.27 -9.32
C ASP A 99 -10.98 15.21 -9.77
N TYR A 100 -11.19 16.32 -9.06
CA TYR A 100 -12.09 17.40 -9.53
C TYR A 100 -11.50 18.17 -10.73
N SER A 101 -10.44 17.63 -11.35
CA SER A 101 -9.80 18.20 -12.53
C SER A 101 -10.55 17.74 -13.79
N ALA A 102 -10.75 18.65 -14.75
CA ALA A 102 -11.45 18.38 -16.00
C ALA A 102 -10.70 17.41 -16.94
N GLU A 103 -9.51 16.95 -16.54
CA GLU A 103 -8.72 15.95 -17.23
C GLU A 103 -8.85 14.63 -16.48
N ALA A 104 -9.85 13.82 -16.83
CA ALA A 104 -10.00 12.46 -16.34
C ALA A 104 -8.80 11.60 -16.80
N ARG A 105 -7.68 11.69 -16.08
CA ARG A 105 -6.45 10.92 -16.34
C ARG A 105 -6.59 9.50 -15.80
N GLY A 106 -7.50 8.74 -16.42
CA GLY A 106 -7.61 7.28 -16.30
C GLY A 106 -8.05 6.74 -14.94
N LEU A 107 -8.51 5.49 -14.94
CA LEU A 107 -8.63 4.69 -13.72
C LEU A 107 -7.22 4.42 -13.20
N GLY A 108 -6.92 4.84 -11.97
CA GLY A 108 -5.76 4.34 -11.25
C GLY A 108 -5.98 2.87 -10.87
N HIS A 109 -4.92 2.21 -10.42
CA HIS A 109 -4.99 0.84 -9.93
C HIS A 109 -4.44 0.78 -8.51
N PHE A 110 -5.26 0.30 -7.58
CA PHE A 110 -4.86 -0.02 -6.23
C PHE A 110 -4.55 -1.52 -6.16
N ARG A 111 -3.26 -1.84 -6.09
CA ARG A 111 -2.80 -3.21 -5.90
C ARG A 111 -2.48 -3.46 -4.45
N PHE A 112 -2.92 -4.60 -3.93
CA PHE A 112 -2.73 -4.94 -2.54
C PHE A 112 -2.33 -6.40 -2.38
N ALA A 113 -1.67 -6.68 -1.26
CA ALA A 113 -1.42 -8.02 -0.76
C ALA A 113 -1.47 -7.97 0.76
N PHE A 114 -2.11 -8.95 1.35
CA PHE A 114 -2.32 -9.08 2.78
C PHE A 114 -2.18 -10.55 3.17
N ASN A 115 -1.56 -10.79 4.32
CA ASN A 115 -1.49 -12.10 4.96
C ASN A 115 -1.64 -11.94 6.48
N ASP A 116 -1.99 -13.03 7.15
CA ASP A 116 -2.24 -13.07 8.60
C ASP A 116 -1.01 -13.54 9.41
N THR A 117 0.21 -13.34 8.87
CA THR A 117 1.46 -13.74 9.55
C THR A 117 1.76 -12.92 10.78
#